data_AF-A0A7W1WUV6-F1
#
_entry.id   AF-A0A7W1WUV6-F1
#
_cell.length_a   1.000
_cell.length_b   1.000
_cell.length_c   1.000
_cell.angle_alpha   90.00
_cell.angle_beta   90.00
_cell.angle_gamma   90.00
#
_symmetry.space_group_name_H-M   'P 1'
#
loop_
_entity.id
_entity.type
_entity.pdbx_description
1 polymer ?
#
loop_
_entity_poly.entity_id
_entity_poly.type
_entity_poly.pdbx_seq_one_letter_code
_entity_poly.pdbx_strand_id
1 'polypeptide(L)'
;MMKAGINEIGIVINPQQRGIIDYLSVFNEKLKIQYLYQTEQLGIAHALTKAQSFVGNDSFILMLGDNLIAEPIETLKQAYIGNKGALLLSQIENASDYGIAEIKNNRVVNVEEKPEFPKSKVKSDIMCKFGFG
;
A
#
# COMPACT_ATOMS: atom_id res chain seq x y z
N MET A 1 10.16 -6.13 -4.70
CA MET A 1 9.52 -7.29 -4.07
C MET A 1 10.53 -8.40 -3.83
N MET A 2 10.91 -9.19 -4.85
CA MET A 2 11.84 -10.33 -4.68
C MET A 2 13.21 -9.98 -4.09
N LYS A 3 13.85 -8.89 -4.56
CA LYS A 3 15.15 -8.43 -4.03
C LYS A 3 15.10 -8.06 -2.53
N ALA A 4 13.94 -7.62 -2.06
CA ALA A 4 13.71 -7.27 -0.65
C ALA A 4 13.36 -8.49 0.22
N GLY A 5 13.30 -9.70 -0.37
CA GLY A 5 12.90 -10.93 0.30
C GLY A 5 11.39 -11.12 0.43
N ILE A 6 10.57 -10.37 -0.32
CA ILE A 6 9.11 -10.48 -0.30
C ILE A 6 8.68 -11.45 -1.41
N ASN A 7 8.16 -12.61 -1.01
CA ASN A 7 7.74 -13.71 -1.88
C ASN A 7 6.25 -14.05 -1.79
N GLU A 8 5.52 -13.51 -0.81
CA GLU A 8 4.08 -13.64 -0.66
C GLU A 8 3.41 -12.29 -0.90
N ILE A 9 2.44 -12.24 -1.81
CA ILE A 9 1.81 -11.00 -2.26
C ILE A 9 0.29 -11.18 -2.27
N GLY A 10 -0.39 -10.38 -1.45
CA GLY A 10 -1.85 -10.24 -1.47
C GLY A 10 -2.24 -9.11 -2.40
N ILE A 11 -3.06 -9.40 -3.42
CA ILE A 11 -3.56 -8.41 -4.36
C ILE A 11 -5.05 -8.20 -4.08
N VAL A 12 -5.37 -7.04 -3.50
CA VAL A 12 -6.77 -6.62 -3.34
C VAL A 12 -7.29 -6.14 -4.67
N ILE A 13 -8.29 -6.83 -5.21
CA ILE A 13 -8.80 -6.60 -6.56
C ILE A 13 -10.31 -6.72 -6.63
N ASN A 14 -10.92 -5.97 -7.54
CA ASN A 14 -12.32 -6.14 -7.86
C ASN A 14 -12.50 -7.38 -8.77
N PRO A 15 -13.40 -8.33 -8.43
CA PRO A 15 -13.50 -9.61 -9.15
C PRO A 15 -13.90 -9.48 -10.63
N GLN A 16 -14.43 -8.33 -11.05
CA GLN A 16 -14.75 -8.04 -12.45
C GLN A 16 -13.48 -7.73 -13.28
N GLN A 17 -12.33 -7.46 -12.65
CA GLN A 17 -11.05 -7.14 -13.31
C GLN A 17 -10.25 -8.40 -13.70
N ARG A 18 -10.90 -9.38 -14.35
CA ARG A 18 -10.28 -10.68 -14.70
C ARG A 18 -9.00 -10.56 -15.53
N GLY A 19 -8.93 -9.58 -16.43
CA GLY A 19 -7.74 -9.39 -17.27
C GLY A 19 -6.45 -9.13 -16.48
N ILE A 20 -6.54 -8.52 -15.29
CA ILE A 20 -5.37 -8.32 -14.41
C ILE A 20 -4.93 -9.65 -13.80
N ILE A 21 -5.89 -10.49 -13.39
CA ILE A 21 -5.62 -11.82 -12.83
C ILE A 21 -4.91 -12.69 -13.88
N ASP A 22 -5.43 -12.69 -15.11
CA ASP A 22 -4.85 -13.44 -16.21
C ASP A 22 -3.43 -12.96 -16.52
N TYR A 23 -3.23 -11.65 -16.58
CA TYR A 23 -1.90 -11.05 -16.81
C TYR A 23 -0.89 -11.42 -15.71
N LEU A 24 -1.32 -11.42 -14.45
CA LEU A 24 -0.43 -11.70 -13.32
C LEU A 24 -0.21 -13.20 -13.07
N SER A 25 -1.05 -14.07 -13.63
CA SER A 25 -0.96 -15.53 -13.46
C SER A 25 0.40 -16.11 -13.86
N VAL A 26 1.09 -15.50 -14.82
CA VAL A 26 2.42 -15.91 -15.29
C VAL A 26 3.52 -15.78 -14.22
N PHE A 27 3.27 -15.00 -13.16
CA PHE A 27 4.21 -14.83 -12.06
C PHE A 27 4.01 -15.83 -10.92
N ASN A 28 2.92 -16.61 -10.93
CA ASN A 28 2.57 -17.54 -9.86
C ASN A 28 3.63 -18.64 -9.66
N GLU A 29 4.45 -18.93 -10.67
CA GLU A 29 5.56 -19.89 -10.55
C GLU A 29 6.72 -19.38 -9.68
N LYS A 30 6.85 -18.05 -9.53
CA LYS A 30 7.97 -17.40 -8.82
C LYS A 30 7.53 -16.69 -7.54
N LEU A 31 6.24 -16.34 -7.46
CA LEU A 31 5.65 -15.58 -6.37
C LEU A 31 4.38 -16.28 -5.89
N LYS A 32 4.18 -16.33 -4.58
CA LYS A 32 2.90 -16.76 -4.01
C LYS A 32 1.93 -15.58 -4.05
N ILE A 33 1.12 -15.51 -5.10
CA ILE A 33 0.12 -14.46 -5.26
C ILE A 33 -1.24 -14.98 -4.77
N GLN A 34 -1.86 -14.24 -3.86
CA GLN A 34 -3.24 -14.47 -3.43
C GLN A 34 -4.11 -13.28 -3.83
N TYR A 35 -5.21 -13.55 -4.53
CA TYR A 35 -6.20 -12.53 -4.88
C TYR A 35 -7.23 -12.40 -3.75
N LEU A 36 -7.40 -11.16 -3.29
CA LEU A 36 -8.30 -10.80 -2.20
C LEU A 36 -9.40 -9.91 -2.78
N TYR A 37 -10.66 -10.31 -2.65
CA TYR A 37 -11.72 -9.63 -3.39
C TYR A 37 -12.32 -8.45 -2.63
N GLN A 38 -12.36 -7.31 -3.30
CA GLN A 38 -13.04 -6.10 -2.85
C GLN A 38 -14.09 -5.70 -3.90
N THR A 39 -15.36 -5.98 -3.62
CA THR A 39 -16.46 -5.63 -4.54
C THR A 39 -16.79 -4.14 -4.51
N GLU A 40 -16.66 -3.50 -3.34
CA GLU A 40 -16.95 -2.08 -3.14
C GLU A 40 -15.67 -1.29 -2.82
N GLN A 41 -15.39 -0.26 -3.61
CA GLN A 41 -14.17 0.55 -3.50
C GLN A 41 -14.29 1.62 -2.40
N LEU A 42 -14.48 1.18 -1.16
CA LEU A 42 -14.65 2.04 0.02
C LEU A 42 -13.31 2.55 0.61
N GLY A 43 -12.26 2.64 -0.23
CA GLY A 43 -10.94 3.13 0.16
C GLY A 43 -9.98 2.09 0.78
N ILE A 44 -8.79 2.57 1.17
CA ILE A 44 -7.67 1.75 1.67
C ILE A 44 -8.06 0.96 2.92
N ALA A 45 -8.75 1.59 3.88
CA ALA A 45 -9.14 0.93 5.12
C ALA A 45 -9.99 -0.32 4.84
N HIS A 46 -10.93 -0.24 3.88
CA HIS A 46 -11.72 -1.39 3.46
C HIS A 46 -10.88 -2.44 2.72
N ALA A 47 -9.91 -2.02 1.90
CA ALA A 47 -8.99 -2.97 1.26
C ALA A 47 -8.16 -3.73 2.30
N LEU A 48 -7.67 -3.04 3.33
CA LEU A 48 -6.92 -3.61 4.43
C LEU A 48 -7.73 -4.64 5.23
N THR A 49 -9.04 -4.42 5.43
CA THR A 49 -9.88 -5.45 6.09
C THR A 49 -9.98 -6.74 5.28
N LYS A 50 -9.95 -6.67 3.93
CA LYS A 50 -9.89 -7.87 3.07
C LYS A 50 -8.55 -8.60 3.15
N ALA A 51 -7.48 -7.91 3.54
CA ALA A 51 -6.14 -8.46 3.66
C ALA A 51 -5.80 -8.97 5.07
N GLN A 52 -6.68 -8.77 6.06
CA GLN A 52 -6.38 -9.08 7.46
C GLN A 52 -5.96 -10.54 7.67
N SER A 53 -6.73 -11.49 7.11
CA SER A 53 -6.42 -12.93 7.24
C SER A 53 -5.17 -13.35 6.45
N PHE A 54 -4.86 -12.65 5.36
CA PHE A 54 -3.66 -12.92 4.55
C PHE A 54 -2.39 -12.52 5.30
N VAL A 55 -2.39 -11.35 5.94
CA VAL A 55 -1.25 -10.83 6.70
C VAL A 55 -1.11 -11.50 8.07
N GLY A 56 -2.22 -11.79 8.75
CA GLY A 56 -2.20 -12.32 10.11
C GLY A 56 -1.45 -11.39 11.08
N ASN A 57 -0.40 -11.94 11.71
CA ASN A 57 0.43 -11.23 12.68
C ASN A 57 1.77 -10.73 12.09
N ASP A 58 1.99 -10.91 10.80
CA ASP A 58 3.25 -10.53 10.17
C ASP A 58 3.33 -9.02 9.88
N SER A 59 4.56 -8.54 9.75
CA SER A 59 4.81 -7.21 9.17
C SER A 59 4.48 -7.24 7.68
N PHE A 60 3.87 -6.18 7.17
CA PHE A 60 3.52 -6.09 5.76
C PHE A 60 3.90 -4.73 5.16
N ILE A 61 3.96 -4.72 3.82
CA ILE A 61 4.08 -3.50 3.02
C ILE A 61 2.80 -3.37 2.19
N LEU A 62 2.12 -2.25 2.33
CA LEU A 62 1.02 -1.82 1.49
C LEU A 62 1.56 -0.90 0.39
N MET A 63 1.36 -1.31 -0.87
CA MET A 63 1.57 -0.46 -2.03
C MET A 63 0.24 -0.26 -2.75
N LEU A 64 -0.04 0.96 -3.20
CA LEU A 64 -1.22 1.24 -4.02
C LEU A 64 -0.93 0.82 -5.47
N GLY A 65 -1.91 0.22 -6.13
CA GLY A 65 -1.75 -0.39 -7.46
C GLY A 65 -1.47 0.60 -8.59
N ASP A 66 -1.69 1.89 -8.34
CA ASP A 66 -1.46 3.02 -9.25
C ASP A 66 -0.15 3.77 -8.96
N ASN A 67 0.58 3.38 -7.91
CA ASN A 67 1.84 4.03 -7.56
C ASN A 67 3.03 3.39 -8.27
N LEU A 68 3.74 4.20 -9.06
CA LEU A 68 5.08 3.88 -9.55
C LEU A 68 6.11 4.43 -8.57
N ILE A 69 6.81 3.53 -7.86
CA ILE A 69 7.86 3.89 -6.91
C ILE A 69 9.23 3.58 -7.51
N ALA A 70 10.10 4.59 -7.54
CA ALA A 70 11.49 4.46 -8.00
C ALA A 70 12.42 4.06 -6.84
N GLU A 71 12.05 4.41 -5.62
CA GLU A 71 12.82 4.16 -4.42
C GLU A 71 12.90 2.65 -4.10
N PRO A 72 14.08 2.15 -3.69
CA PRO A 72 14.21 0.77 -3.26
C PRO A 72 13.33 0.46 -2.04
N ILE A 73 12.64 -0.67 -2.06
CA ILE A 73 11.83 -1.16 -0.92
C ILE A 73 12.71 -1.36 0.33
N GLU A 74 13.99 -1.65 0.13
CA GLU A 74 15.00 -1.78 1.17
C GLU A 74 15.11 -0.52 2.04
N THR A 75 14.94 0.67 1.47
CA THR A 75 14.92 1.94 2.20
C THR A 75 13.77 1.99 3.18
N LEU A 76 12.57 1.57 2.75
CA LEU A 76 11.39 1.53 3.62
C LEU A 76 11.56 0.48 4.72
N LYS A 77 12.14 -0.68 4.39
CA LYS A 77 12.46 -1.73 5.36
C LYS A 77 13.43 -1.24 6.44
N GLN A 78 14.44 -0.45 6.06
CA GLN A 78 15.37 0.14 7.03
C GLN A 78 14.68 1.16 7.93
N ALA A 79 13.86 2.06 7.37
CA ALA A 79 13.09 3.04 8.14
C ALA A 79 12.13 2.37 9.15
N TYR A 80 11.65 1.17 8.83
CA TYR A 80 10.78 0.40 9.69
C TYR A 80 11.48 -0.22 10.91
N ILE A 81 12.79 -0.54 10.84
CA ILE A 81 13.51 -1.21 11.94
C ILE A 81 13.48 -0.33 13.20
N GLY A 82 12.94 -0.88 14.30
CA GLY A 82 12.80 -0.17 15.57
C GLY A 82 11.57 0.75 15.67
N ASN A 83 10.73 0.79 14.64
CA ASN A 83 9.51 1.61 14.58
C ASN A 83 8.25 0.74 14.47
N LYS A 84 7.08 1.32 14.77
CA LYS A 84 5.77 0.63 14.59
C LYS A 84 5.31 0.59 13.13
N GLY A 85 5.88 1.45 12.30
CA GLY A 85 5.56 1.59 10.88
C GLY A 85 6.49 2.57 10.20
N ALA A 86 6.45 2.59 8.88
CA ALA A 86 7.17 3.55 8.04
C ALA A 86 6.31 3.95 6.84
N LEU A 87 6.48 5.18 6.34
CA LEU A 87 5.77 5.71 5.19
C LEU A 87 6.78 6.29 4.21
N LEU A 88 6.57 6.02 2.92
CA LEU A 88 7.22 6.76 1.85
C LEU A 88 6.27 7.89 1.41
N LEU A 89 6.80 9.11 1.39
CA LEU A 89 6.04 10.32 1.08
C LEU A 89 6.69 11.08 -0.07
N SER A 90 5.88 11.60 -0.99
CA SER A 90 6.34 12.42 -2.11
C SER A 90 5.61 13.76 -2.15
N GLN A 91 6.31 14.81 -2.58
CA GLN A 91 5.68 16.11 -2.80
C GLN A 91 5.13 16.19 -4.23
N ILE A 92 3.88 16.63 -4.37
CA ILE A 92 3.18 16.68 -5.66
C ILE A 92 2.45 18.01 -5.85
N GLU A 93 2.13 18.35 -7.10
CA GLU A 93 1.39 19.57 -7.42
C GLU A 93 -0.13 19.38 -7.29
N ASN A 94 -0.66 18.26 -7.81
CA ASN A 94 -2.09 17.94 -7.89
C ASN A 94 -2.48 16.85 -6.89
N ALA A 95 -2.99 17.23 -5.74
CA ALA A 95 -3.16 16.33 -4.60
C ALA A 95 -4.49 15.54 -4.58
N SER A 96 -5.55 16.04 -5.20
CA SER A 96 -6.90 15.47 -5.06
C SER A 96 -7.10 14.07 -5.66
N ASP A 97 -6.19 13.59 -6.50
CA ASP A 97 -6.28 12.26 -7.10
C ASP A 97 -5.62 11.14 -6.26
N TYR A 98 -5.02 11.48 -5.12
CA TYR A 98 -4.17 10.57 -4.36
C TYR A 98 -4.52 10.50 -2.87
N GLY A 99 -3.91 9.53 -2.17
CA GLY A 99 -3.85 9.52 -0.71
C GLY A 99 -2.91 10.61 -0.20
N ILE A 100 -3.43 11.58 0.56
CA ILE A 100 -2.70 12.75 1.03
C ILE A 100 -2.45 12.68 2.53
N ALA A 101 -1.19 12.80 2.92
CA ALA A 101 -0.76 12.81 4.30
C ALA A 101 -0.90 14.22 4.92
N GLU A 102 -1.63 14.34 6.02
CA GLU A 102 -1.66 15.54 6.85
C GLU A 102 -0.43 15.56 7.76
N ILE A 103 0.38 16.63 7.68
CA ILE A 103 1.59 16.79 8.48
C ILE A 103 1.40 17.90 9.51
N LYS A 104 1.65 17.60 10.78
CA LYS A 104 1.71 18.57 11.88
C LYS A 104 2.96 18.35 12.72
N ASN A 105 3.70 19.42 13.02
CA ASN A 105 4.91 19.36 13.85
C ASN A 105 5.91 18.28 13.37
N ASN A 106 6.11 18.18 12.06
CA ASN A 106 6.96 17.18 11.42
C ASN A 106 6.53 15.71 11.68
N ARG A 107 5.23 15.47 11.91
CA ARG A 107 4.65 14.13 12.07
C ARG A 107 3.43 13.98 11.16
N VAL A 108 3.30 12.81 10.55
CA VAL A 108 2.06 12.41 9.86
C VAL A 108 0.99 12.14 10.92
N VAL A 109 -0.13 12.86 10.83
CA VAL A 109 -1.25 12.72 11.77
C VAL A 109 -2.48 12.08 11.15
N ASN A 110 -2.61 12.12 9.83
CA ASN A 110 -3.71 11.51 9.09
C ASN A 110 -3.28 11.21 7.64
N VAL A 111 -3.98 10.28 6.97
CA VAL A 111 -3.90 10.08 5.52
C VAL A 111 -5.33 10.04 4.99
N GLU A 112 -5.63 10.86 4.00
CA GLU A 112 -6.97 11.00 3.42
C GLU A 112 -6.95 10.61 1.94
N GLU A 113 -7.86 9.72 1.52
CA GLU A 113 -7.92 9.22 0.15
C GLU A 113 -8.70 10.17 -0.75
N LYS A 114 -8.02 10.67 -1.79
CA LYS A 114 -8.59 11.53 -2.84
C LYS A 114 -9.42 12.69 -2.29
N PRO A 115 -8.85 13.52 -1.39
CA PRO A 115 -9.59 14.59 -0.75
C PRO A 115 -9.99 15.67 -1.77
N GLU A 116 -11.24 16.11 -1.70
CA GLU A 116 -11.73 17.25 -2.49
C GLU A 116 -10.95 18.53 -2.12
N PHE A 117 -10.58 18.68 -0.84
CA PHE A 117 -9.77 19.80 -0.33
C PHE A 117 -8.51 19.28 0.39
N PRO A 118 -7.41 19.02 -0.34
CA PRO A 118 -6.19 18.47 0.23
C PRO A 118 -5.58 19.39 1.31
N LYS A 119 -5.30 18.86 2.50
CA LYS A 119 -4.69 19.60 3.61
C LYS A 119 -3.18 19.77 3.48
N SER A 120 -2.57 19.11 2.50
CA SER A 120 -1.15 19.20 2.20
C SER A 120 -0.91 18.86 0.72
N LYS A 121 0.34 19.00 0.28
CA LYS A 121 0.83 18.53 -1.03
C LYS A 121 1.70 17.28 -0.91
N VAL A 122 1.51 16.52 0.15
CA VAL A 122 2.32 15.34 0.46
C VAL A 122 1.50 14.09 0.21
N LYS A 123 1.87 13.39 -0.85
CA LYS A 123 1.30 12.10 -1.24
C LYS A 123 1.86 10.99 -0.35
N SER A 124 1.01 10.05 0.03
CA SER A 124 1.40 8.77 0.64
C SER A 124 1.58 7.71 -0.44
N ASP A 125 2.81 7.27 -0.68
CA ASP A 125 3.12 6.32 -1.75
C ASP A 125 3.09 4.86 -1.30
N ILE A 126 3.73 4.56 -0.17
CA ILE A 126 3.84 3.21 0.41
C ILE A 126 3.74 3.31 1.92
N MET A 127 3.06 2.35 2.54
CA MET A 127 3.06 2.16 3.99
C MET A 127 3.65 0.80 4.36
N CYS A 128 4.44 0.75 5.43
CA CYS A 128 4.84 -0.48 6.11
C CYS A 128 4.33 -0.46 7.56
N LYS A 129 3.75 -1.56 8.04
CA LYS A 129 3.18 -1.67 9.40
C LYS A 129 3.46 -3.05 10.01
N PHE A 130 3.59 -3.10 11.35
CA PHE A 130 3.52 -4.36 12.12
C PHE A 130 2.06 -4.76 12.38
N GLY A 131 1.58 -5.85 11.77
CA GLY A 131 0.27 -6.43 12.05
C GLY A 131 -0.93 -5.47 11.92
N PHE A 132 -2.11 -5.97 12.26
CA PHE A 132 -3.36 -5.20 12.25
C PHE A 132 -3.70 -4.53 13.60
N GLY A 133 -2.93 -4.82 14.65
CA GLY A 133 -3.09 -4.25 15.99
C GLY A 133 -2.62 -2.81 16.15
#